data_AF-F8IEG3-F1
#
_entry.id   AF-F8IEG3-F1
#
_cell.length_a   1.000
_cell.length_b   1.000
_cell.length_c   1.000
_cell.angle_alpha   90.00
_cell.angle_beta   90.00
_cell.angle_gamma   90.00
#
_symmetry.space_group_name_H-M   'P 1'
#
loop_
_entity.id
_entity.type
_entity.pdbx_description
1 polymer ?
#
loop_
_entity_poly.entity_id
_entity_poly.type
_entity_poly.pdbx_seq_one_letter_code
_entity_poly.pdbx_strand_id
1 'polypeptide(L)'
;MHSADGRWSEAFLWKERLLEYMRSEEYRPSTVQELCERLGVESAADFRAFVRLLNEMEDAGDLVRTKNNRYALPEQMNFIAGRLQLKARGTGLSSPKTRRRRTSIFLSPR
;
A
#
# COMPACT_ATOMS: atom_id res chain seq x y z
N MET A 1 -8.54 -27.26 -11.08
CA MET A 1 -7.22 -26.59 -11.28
C MET A 1 -7.36 -25.10 -11.07
N HIS A 2 -7.06 -24.60 -9.88
CA HIS A 2 -6.62 -23.23 -9.63
C HIS A 2 -5.64 -23.33 -8.48
N SER A 3 -4.37 -23.57 -8.83
CA SER A 3 -3.27 -23.45 -7.89
C SER A 3 -3.19 -21.98 -7.49
N ALA A 4 -3.79 -21.65 -6.35
CA ALA A 4 -3.57 -20.37 -5.68
C ALA A 4 -2.17 -20.44 -5.06
N ASP A 5 -1.21 -19.93 -5.83
CA ASP A 5 0.19 -19.72 -5.48
C ASP A 5 0.26 -19.04 -4.09
N GLY A 6 0.88 -19.71 -3.10
CA GLY A 6 0.90 -19.28 -1.69
C GLY A 6 1.49 -17.89 -1.43
N ARG A 7 2.11 -17.27 -2.45
CA ARG A 7 2.69 -15.92 -2.39
C ARG A 7 1.68 -14.80 -2.19
N TRP A 8 0.42 -14.99 -2.58
CA TRP A 8 -0.61 -13.96 -2.38
C TRP A 8 -1.05 -13.83 -0.92
N SER A 9 -0.97 -14.92 -0.16
CA SER A 9 -1.32 -14.98 1.27
C SER A 9 -0.35 -14.16 2.12
N GLU A 10 0.94 -14.26 1.84
CA GLU A 10 1.99 -13.55 2.59
C GLU A 10 1.94 -12.04 2.34
N ALA A 11 1.76 -11.63 1.09
CA ALA A 11 1.61 -10.22 0.72
C ALA A 11 0.37 -9.58 1.37
N PHE A 12 -0.73 -10.32 1.46
CA PHE A 12 -1.94 -9.87 2.15
C PHE A 12 -1.72 -9.71 3.66
N LEU A 13 -1.03 -10.66 4.30
CA LEU A 13 -0.67 -10.57 5.73
C LEU A 13 0.23 -9.37 6.02
N TRP A 14 1.25 -9.11 5.18
CA TRP A 14 2.11 -7.93 5.34
C TRP A 14 1.34 -6.63 5.17
N LYS A 15 0.41 -6.57 4.22
CA LYS A 15 -0.46 -5.41 4.01
C LYS A 15 -1.27 -5.10 5.26
N GLU A 16 -1.97 -6.10 5.81
CA GLU A 16 -2.81 -5.95 7.00
C GLU A 16 -1.98 -5.48 8.19
N ARG A 17 -0.83 -6.12 8.45
CA ARG A 17 0.07 -5.75 9.54
C ARG A 17 0.65 -4.35 9.37
N LEU A 18 0.99 -3.95 8.14
CA LEU A 18 1.48 -2.62 7.85
C LEU A 18 0.40 -1.56 8.12
N LEU A 19 -0.83 -1.79 7.62
CA LEU A 19 -1.94 -0.86 7.86
C LEU A 19 -2.28 -0.75 9.34
N GLU A 20 -2.31 -1.85 10.07
CA GLU A 20 -2.52 -1.86 11.51
C GLU A 20 -1.43 -1.07 12.25
N TYR A 21 -0.17 -1.28 11.87
CA TYR A 21 0.96 -0.53 12.43
C TYR A 21 0.85 0.98 12.13
N MET A 22 0.47 1.36 10.91
CA MET A 22 0.35 2.77 10.51
C MET A 22 -0.90 3.46 11.05
N ARG A 23 -1.96 2.70 11.38
CA ARG A 23 -3.19 3.21 12.02
C ARG A 23 -3.00 3.58 13.49
N SER A 24 -1.91 3.13 14.12
CA SER A 24 -1.59 3.52 15.50
C SER A 24 -1.41 5.04 15.59
N GLU A 25 -1.98 5.68 16.62
CA GLU A 25 -1.83 7.13 16.84
C GLU A 25 -0.38 7.55 17.08
N GLU A 26 0.45 6.64 17.57
CA GLU A 26 1.88 6.86 17.78
C GLU A 26 2.71 6.63 16.50
N TYR A 27 2.08 6.23 15.40
CA TYR A 27 2.78 6.01 14.15
C TYR A 27 3.40 7.30 13.62
N ARG A 28 4.69 7.22 13.32
CA ARG A 28 5.43 8.28 12.64
C ARG A 28 5.82 7.79 11.24
N PRO A 29 5.77 8.65 10.21
CA PRO A 29 6.21 8.27 8.88
C PRO A 29 7.60 7.65 8.93
N SER A 30 7.70 6.39 8.53
CA SER A 30 8.92 5.60 8.62
C SER A 30 9.43 5.20 7.24
N THR A 31 10.73 4.93 7.16
CA THR A 31 11.36 4.47 5.92
C THR A 31 11.02 3.01 5.63
N VAL A 32 11.21 2.57 4.39
CA VAL A 32 11.02 1.15 4.03
C VAL A 32 11.84 0.21 4.91
N GLN A 33 13.05 0.61 5.29
CA GLN A 33 13.93 -0.20 6.12
C GLN A 33 13.35 -0.42 7.51
N GLU A 34 12.89 0.66 8.17
CA GLU A 34 12.24 0.56 9.48
C GLU A 34 10.95 -0.27 9.45
N LEU A 35 10.18 -0.16 8.35
CA LEU A 35 8.98 -0.98 8.16
C LEU A 35 9.35 -2.47 8.02
N CYS A 36 10.39 -2.78 7.24
CA CYS A 36 10.91 -4.14 7.12
C CYS A 36 11.37 -4.69 8.47
N GLU A 37 12.14 -3.92 9.24
CA GLU A 37 12.60 -4.33 10.58
C GLU A 37 11.44 -4.62 11.54
N ARG A 38 10.37 -3.81 11.50
CA ARG A 38 9.19 -4.02 12.34
C ARG A 38 8.32 -5.20 11.91
N LEU A 39 8.29 -5.49 10.62
CA LEU A 39 7.51 -6.60 10.04
C LEU A 39 8.30 -7.91 10.02
N GLY A 40 9.58 -7.92 10.41
CA GLY A 40 10.44 -9.08 10.41
C GLY A 40 10.90 -9.49 9.01
N VAL A 41 11.04 -8.52 8.10
CA VAL A 41 11.52 -8.75 6.73
C VAL A 41 13.05 -8.68 6.71
N GLU A 42 13.69 -9.83 6.82
CA GLU A 42 15.17 -9.94 6.91
C GLU A 42 15.82 -10.43 5.61
N SER A 43 15.09 -11.21 4.81
CA SER A 43 15.62 -11.77 3.56
C SER A 43 15.61 -10.75 2.43
N ALA A 44 16.65 -10.77 1.59
CA ALA A 44 16.72 -9.93 0.39
C ALA A 44 15.57 -10.22 -0.61
N ALA A 45 15.06 -11.45 -0.64
CA ALA A 45 13.90 -11.81 -1.45
C ALA A 45 12.62 -11.16 -0.92
N ASP A 46 12.41 -11.23 0.39
CA ASP A 46 11.25 -10.66 1.07
C ASP A 46 11.28 -9.13 1.04
N PHE A 47 12.46 -8.53 1.15
CA PHE A 47 12.62 -7.09 0.98
C PHE A 47 12.13 -6.63 -0.41
N ARG A 48 12.54 -7.32 -1.48
CA ARG A 48 12.09 -7.01 -2.84
C ARG A 48 10.58 -7.20 -2.99
N ALA A 49 10.02 -8.25 -2.38
CA ALA A 49 8.58 -8.49 -2.40
C ALA A 49 7.82 -7.41 -1.62
N PHE A 50 8.34 -6.97 -0.48
CA PHE A 50 7.78 -5.92 0.35
C PHE A 50 7.83 -4.55 -0.32
N VAL A 51 8.94 -4.21 -0.98
CA VAL A 51 9.04 -2.98 -1.79
C VAL A 51 8.01 -2.98 -2.92
N ARG A 52 7.78 -4.12 -3.57
CA ARG A 52 6.72 -4.25 -4.59
C ARG A 52 5.34 -4.04 -3.97
N LEU A 53 5.08 -4.62 -2.81
CA LEU A 53 3.83 -4.42 -2.07
C LEU A 53 3.61 -2.94 -1.74
N LEU A 54 4.62 -2.24 -1.24
CA LEU A 54 4.54 -0.80 -0.94
C LEU A 54 4.20 0.02 -2.19
N ASN A 55 4.84 -0.28 -3.33
CA ASN A 55 4.53 0.40 -4.60
C ASN A 55 3.09 0.12 -5.05
N GLU A 56 2.61 -1.13 -4.91
CA GLU A 56 1.22 -1.47 -5.24
C GLU A 56 0.22 -0.78 -4.30
N MET A 57 0.58 -0.61 -3.02
CA MET A 57 -0.23 0.14 -2.05
C MET A 57 -0.21 1.65 -2.29
N GLU A 58 0.93 2.21 -2.73
CA GLU A 58 1.07 3.61 -3.16
C GLU A 58 0.20 3.88 -4.40
N ASP A 59 0.30 3.03 -5.44
CA ASP A 59 -0.50 3.13 -6.67
C ASP A 59 -2.00 2.94 -6.40
N ALA A 60 -2.33 2.07 -5.44
CA ALA A 60 -3.67 1.84 -4.94
C ALA A 60 -4.30 3.04 -4.22
N GLY A 61 -3.49 4.00 -3.76
CA GLY A 61 -3.90 5.10 -2.89
C GLY A 61 -4.07 4.71 -1.42
N ASP A 62 -3.64 3.52 -1.02
CA ASP A 62 -3.68 3.06 0.37
C ASP A 62 -2.57 3.73 1.22
N LEU A 63 -1.45 4.09 0.58
CA LEU A 63 -0.29 4.76 1.20
C LEU A 63 0.14 5.98 0.41
N VAL A 64 0.85 6.88 1.09
CA VAL A 64 1.51 8.04 0.48
C VAL A 64 2.96 8.08 0.88
N ARG A 65 3.85 8.26 -0.09
CA ARG A 65 5.28 8.49 0.14
C ARG A 65 5.59 9.98 0.21
N THR A 66 6.24 10.37 1.30
CA THR A 66 6.72 11.74 1.53
C THR A 66 8.00 12.02 0.74
N LYS A 67 8.37 13.31 0.63
CA LYS A 67 9.63 13.76 -0.01
C LYS A 67 10.90 13.17 0.64
N ASN A 68 10.80 12.69 1.87
CA ASN A 68 11.90 12.05 2.61
C ASN A 68 11.89 10.52 2.50
N ASN A 69 11.19 9.95 1.51
CA ASN A 69 11.04 8.50 1.33
C ASN A 69 10.45 7.77 2.56
N ARG A 70 9.57 8.44 3.29
CA ARG A 70 8.80 7.85 4.40
C ARG A 70 7.36 7.62 3.97
N TYR A 71 6.81 6.47 4.33
CA TYR A 71 5.43 6.10 4.00
C TYR A 71 4.49 6.51 5.13
N ALA A 72 3.26 6.89 4.79
CA ALA A 72 2.20 7.23 5.73
C ALA A 72 0.83 6.96 5.12
N LEU A 73 -0.21 6.90 5.96
CA LEU A 73 -1.59 6.84 5.47
C LEU A 73 -2.00 8.21 4.86
N PRO A 74 -2.82 8.21 3.79
CA PRO A 74 -3.34 9.45 3.21
C PRO A 74 -4.09 10.30 4.23
N GLU A 75 -4.85 9.64 5.12
CA GLU A 75 -5.60 10.28 6.20
C GLU A 75 -4.67 11.05 7.14
N GLN A 76 -3.57 10.42 7.58
CA GLN A 76 -2.55 11.07 8.43
C GLN A 76 -1.84 12.22 7.70
N MET A 77 -1.58 12.07 6.40
CA MET A 77 -0.96 13.13 5.61
C MET A 77 -1.90 14.33 5.44
N ASN A 78 -3.22 14.12 5.38
CA ASN A 78 -4.19 15.21 5.31
C ASN A 78 -4.23 16.03 6.61
N PHE A 79 -4.05 15.38 7.77
CA PHE A 79 -3.85 16.08 9.05
C PHE A 79 -2.53 16.86 9.11
N ILE A 80 -1.42 16.30 8.60
CA ILE A 80 -0.10 16.96 8.57
C ILE A 80 -0.07 18.12 7.56
N ALA A 81 -0.63 17.93 6.37
CA ALA A 81 -0.71 18.92 5.30
C ALA A 81 -1.71 20.04 5.59
N GLY A 82 -2.79 19.74 6.34
CA GLY A 82 -3.79 20.73 6.77
C GLY A 82 -3.22 21.85 7.64
N ARG A 83 -2.06 21.64 8.27
CA ARG A 83 -1.35 22.67 9.05
C ARG A 83 -0.31 23.45 8.23
N LEU A 84 0.02 23.02 7.01
CA LEU A 84 1.16 23.56 6.25
C LEU A 84 0.83 24.22 4.91
N GLN A 85 -0.37 24.10 4.34
CA GLN A 85 -0.64 24.69 3.01
C GLN A 85 -1.87 25.60 2.92
N LEU A 86 -1.67 26.87 3.29
CA LEU A 86 -2.14 27.97 2.46
C LEU A 86 -1.18 28.09 1.26
N LYS A 87 -1.68 27.74 0.07
CA LYS A 87 -1.04 27.86 -1.26
C LYS A 87 0.10 26.89 -1.59
N ALA A 88 -0.23 25.83 -2.32
CA ALA A 88 0.43 25.53 -3.58
C ALA A 88 -0.52 24.75 -4.50
N ARG A 89 -0.78 25.33 -5.68
CA ARG A 89 -1.52 24.71 -6.77
C ARG A 89 -0.77 23.47 -7.24
N GLY A 90 -1.48 22.36 -7.42
CA GLY A 90 -0.93 21.17 -8.05
C GLY A 90 -1.94 20.03 -8.05
N THR A 91 -2.74 19.95 -9.10
CA THR A 91 -3.61 18.82 -9.45
C THR A 91 -2.81 17.52 -9.50
N GLY A 92 -2.99 16.66 -8.49
CA GLY A 92 -2.63 15.24 -8.54
C GLY A 92 -3.84 14.47 -9.04
N LEU A 93 -3.82 14.08 -10.31
CA LEU A 93 -4.85 13.25 -10.94
C LEU A 93 -4.92 11.91 -10.18
N SER A 94 -6.03 11.63 -9.49
CA SER A 94 -6.31 10.30 -8.97
C SER A 94 -6.47 9.34 -10.15
N SER A 95 -5.53 8.41 -10.31
CA SER A 95 -5.66 7.32 -11.27
C SER A 95 -6.95 6.54 -10.99
N PRO A 96 -7.81 6.30 -12.00
CA PRO A 96 -9.02 5.52 -11.79
C PRO A 96 -8.65 4.06 -11.53
N LYS A 97 -8.82 3.61 -10.29
CA LYS A 97 -8.76 2.20 -9.95
C LYS A 97 -10.02 1.50 -10.47
N THR A 98 -10.00 1.08 -11.73
CA THR A 98 -10.94 0.07 -12.24
C THR A 98 -10.36 -0.79 -13.35
N ARG A 99 -9.85 -1.97 -12.96
CA ARG A 99 -10.11 -3.27 -13.60
C ARG A 99 -9.44 -4.33 -12.71
N ARG A 100 -10.12 -5.36 -12.21
CA ARG A 100 -10.82 -6.36 -13.01
C ARG A 100 -11.98 -6.98 -12.24
N ARG A 101 -13.15 -6.92 -12.88
CA ARG A 101 -14.20 -7.92 -12.76
C ARG A 101 -13.61 -9.33 -12.95
N ARG A 102 -13.96 -10.24 -12.06
CA ARG A 102 -14.16 -11.68 -12.31
C ARG A 102 -15.41 -11.99 -11.49
N THR A 103 -16.53 -12.30 -12.13
CA THR A 103 -16.78 -13.65 -12.61
C THR A 103 -17.46 -13.63 -13.98
N SER A 104 -16.78 -14.19 -14.99
CA SER A 104 -17.44 -14.74 -16.16
C SER A 104 -17.91 -16.14 -15.78
N ILE A 105 -19.22 -16.39 -15.83
CA ILE A 105 -19.74 -17.73 -16.10
C ILE A 105 -20.47 -17.68 -17.43
N PHE A 106 -19.85 -18.30 -18.42
CA PHE A 106 -20.45 -18.67 -19.68
C PHE A 106 -20.57 -20.20 -19.62
N LEU A 107 -21.78 -20.76 -19.74
CA LEU A 107 -21.98 -22.08 -20.32
C LEU A 107 -23.39 -22.22 -20.93
N SER A 108 -23.40 -22.04 -22.25
CA SER A 108 -24.12 -22.73 -23.33
C SER A 108 -25.65 -22.78 -23.43
N PRO A 109 -26.17 -22.82 -24.69
CA PRO A 109 -27.58 -22.55 -25.02
C PRO A 109 -28.41 -23.84 -25.16
N ARG A 110 -29.73 -23.68 -25.09
CA ARG A 110 -30.71 -24.47 -25.86
C ARG A 110 -31.74 -23.53 -26.45
#